data_AF-A0A3B6VAX6-F1
#
_entry.id   AF-A0A3B6VAX6-F1
#
_cell.length_a   1.000
_cell.length_b   1.000
_cell.length_c   1.000
_cell.angle_alpha   90.00
_cell.angle_beta   90.00
_cell.angle_gamma   90.00
#
_symmetry.space_group_name_H-M   'P 1'
#
loop_
_entity.id
_entity.type
_entity.pdbx_description
1 polymer ?
#
loop_
_entity_poly.entity_id
_entity_poly.type
_entity_poly.pdbx_seq_one_letter_code
_entity_poly.pdbx_strand_id
1 'polypeptide(L)'
;MGLLNREDIETLQSFNTDGGGYFYKMLNYLEEFIENGIKENKFTLEESREDLDIALWYSYACNNIGDYEHYYMSKEFMKYSEKNAKGCGTWYYRHAVALIYCGKLEDALKYSEQGVIEEPDYPWGWLELAKLRLHFGNKEGAVEANNKGLELVPGDYEFLRQAEEIENYYSIEALEYHYINEESDKNLLKGLDYGEEKLNAIAYILCDEEKLQAIKDIINPIDWEADHPYCTFKFYVADDLVDGVFLMNEAAISKLNKELIKQSIEELRDVKEKIKNEENSKLIFVKFNIDYTIEAGFKNEETDKTFSIRKMFNKDSEYKKVADEIFDSYGMPLEPYLEELPNIVTLYKKEYGFLYYAECWINEDNIVKHTGIVGSSGEVKEYECGNPREYKNFLDDFYKEYDDYKVIDNEDLSYLILQFEIEPFENELPEKYADVLNKIGNVLNSVLSWNGLGSLDSWNAGETENIKGKYVINFFSVVVDVDIAFRLILNEVVEEIKDDINCDHIKMAYVPYIDNGEDFTLIYSSDDSTDFSI
;
A
#
# COMPACT_ATOMS: atom_id res chain seq x y z
N MET A 1 -23.03 41.61 10.02
CA MET A 1 -22.70 41.24 11.41
C MET A 1 -23.01 39.77 11.49
N GLY A 2 -22.01 38.93 11.78
CA GLY A 2 -22.18 37.48 11.76
C GLY A 2 -23.26 37.03 12.75
N LEU A 3 -23.98 35.96 12.41
CA LEU A 3 -25.01 35.39 13.27
C LEU A 3 -24.42 34.66 14.49
N LEU A 4 -23.24 34.06 14.32
CA LEU A 4 -22.49 33.44 15.41
C LEU A 4 -21.92 34.51 16.34
N ASN A 5 -22.20 34.38 17.62
CA ASN A 5 -21.63 35.24 18.64
C ASN A 5 -20.26 34.70 19.10
N ARG A 6 -19.57 35.46 19.95
CA ARG A 6 -18.23 35.08 20.44
C ARG A 6 -18.21 33.75 21.20
N GLU A 7 -19.21 33.48 22.04
CA GLU A 7 -19.32 32.22 22.79
C GLU A 7 -19.57 31.03 21.84
N ASP A 8 -20.32 31.24 20.77
CA ASP A 8 -20.53 30.22 19.73
C ASP A 8 -19.20 29.89 19.04
N ILE A 9 -18.42 30.91 18.67
CA ILE A 9 -17.09 30.74 18.06
C ILE A 9 -16.12 30.06 19.03
N GLU A 10 -16.08 30.45 20.30
CA GLU A 10 -15.26 29.80 21.33
C GLU A 10 -15.66 28.33 21.51
N THR A 11 -16.96 28.01 21.43
CA THR A 11 -17.45 26.63 21.47
C THR A 11 -16.98 25.83 20.27
N LEU A 12 -17.11 26.36 19.05
CA LEU A 12 -16.64 25.71 17.83
C LEU A 12 -15.13 25.48 17.86
N GLN A 13 -14.35 26.50 18.26
CA GLN A 13 -12.89 26.38 18.43
C GLN A 13 -12.51 25.30 19.44
N SER A 14 -13.28 25.12 20.52
CA SER A 14 -13.01 24.09 21.53
C SER A 14 -13.13 22.66 21.01
N PHE A 15 -13.78 22.45 19.86
CA PHE A 15 -13.86 21.14 19.22
C PHE A 15 -12.62 20.81 18.39
N ASN A 16 -11.74 21.77 18.13
CA ASN A 16 -10.44 21.53 17.51
C ASN A 16 -9.39 21.30 18.61
N THR A 17 -8.75 20.13 18.63
CA THR A 17 -7.76 19.76 19.66
C THR A 17 -6.42 19.38 19.04
N ASP A 18 -5.36 19.41 19.84
CA ASP A 18 -3.98 19.13 19.37
C ASP A 18 -3.81 17.72 18.77
N GLY A 19 -4.72 16.78 19.07
CA GLY A 19 -4.72 15.41 18.55
C GLY A 19 -5.78 15.10 17.49
N GLY A 20 -6.45 16.12 16.96
CA GLY A 20 -7.55 16.01 15.99
C GLY A 20 -8.79 16.81 16.38
N GLY A 21 -9.78 16.90 15.48
CA GLY A 21 -11.01 17.66 15.70
C GLY A 21 -12.25 16.79 15.90
N TYR A 22 -13.15 17.22 16.78
CA TYR A 22 -14.50 16.64 16.93
C TYR A 22 -15.45 17.23 15.88
N PHE A 23 -15.15 17.00 14.60
CA PHE A 23 -15.82 17.68 13.49
C PHE A 23 -17.31 17.34 13.37
N TYR A 24 -17.72 16.11 13.67
CA TYR A 24 -19.14 15.74 13.79
C TYR A 24 -19.86 16.55 14.87
N LYS A 25 -19.20 16.81 16.01
CA LYS A 25 -19.78 17.61 17.09
C LYS A 25 -19.89 19.08 16.69
N MET A 26 -18.91 19.57 15.95
CA MET A 26 -18.93 20.92 15.35
C MET A 26 -20.08 21.08 14.38
N LEU A 27 -20.26 20.12 13.47
CA LEU A 27 -21.35 20.10 12.50
C LEU A 27 -22.72 20.05 13.20
N ASN A 28 -22.90 19.12 14.14
CA ASN A 28 -24.14 19.01 14.92
C ASN A 28 -24.47 20.31 15.68
N TYR A 29 -23.48 20.96 16.27
CA TYR A 29 -23.68 22.24 16.95
C TYR A 29 -24.18 23.33 16.00
N LEU A 30 -23.61 23.41 14.79
CA LEU A 30 -24.04 24.39 13.77
C LEU A 30 -25.46 24.09 13.28
N GLU A 31 -25.80 22.82 13.06
CA GLU A 31 -27.14 22.43 12.64
C GLU A 31 -28.19 22.74 13.72
N GLU A 32 -27.90 22.42 14.99
CA GLU A 32 -28.75 22.79 16.12
C GLU A 32 -28.86 24.31 16.30
N PHE A 33 -27.77 25.05 16.10
CA PHE A 33 -27.79 26.52 16.14
C PHE A 33 -28.73 27.09 15.08
N ILE A 34 -28.64 26.60 13.84
CA ILE A 34 -29.49 27.02 12.73
C ILE A 34 -30.95 26.64 13.00
N GLU A 35 -31.22 25.39 13.38
CA GLU A 35 -32.59 24.90 13.64
C GLU A 35 -33.26 25.70 14.77
N ASN A 36 -32.56 25.87 15.90
CA ASN A 36 -33.08 26.62 17.04
C ASN A 36 -33.25 28.10 16.71
N GLY A 37 -32.31 28.71 15.99
CA GLY A 37 -32.39 30.10 15.56
C GLY A 37 -33.59 30.38 14.67
N ILE A 38 -33.88 29.49 13.73
CA ILE A 38 -35.09 29.56 12.87
C ILE A 38 -36.36 29.39 13.71
N LYS A 39 -36.40 28.36 14.56
CA LYS A 39 -37.55 28.05 15.43
C LYS A 39 -37.88 29.20 16.39
N GLU A 40 -36.87 29.89 16.88
CA GLU A 40 -36.99 31.05 17.77
C GLU A 40 -37.20 32.37 17.02
N ASN A 41 -37.26 32.36 15.68
CA ASN A 41 -37.37 33.53 14.81
C ASN A 41 -36.25 34.57 15.02
N LYS A 42 -35.03 34.11 15.32
CA LYS A 42 -33.84 34.97 15.42
C LYS A 42 -33.32 35.38 14.05
N PHE A 43 -33.41 34.48 13.08
CA PHE A 43 -33.05 34.65 11.67
C PHE A 43 -33.79 33.62 10.81
N THR A 44 -33.78 33.82 9.51
CA THR A 44 -34.33 32.91 8.51
C THR A 44 -33.30 31.88 8.04
N LEU A 45 -33.76 30.80 7.37
CA LEU A 45 -32.85 29.83 6.74
C LEU A 45 -31.96 30.46 5.66
N GLU A 46 -32.49 31.45 4.94
CA GLU A 46 -31.72 32.19 3.93
C GLU A 46 -30.60 32.99 4.60
N GLU A 47 -30.93 33.77 5.63
CA GLU A 47 -29.93 34.52 6.40
C GLU A 47 -28.84 33.61 7.00
N SER A 48 -29.20 32.43 7.51
CA SER A 48 -28.21 31.51 8.08
C SER A 48 -27.31 30.81 7.06
N ARG A 49 -27.82 30.53 5.85
CA ARG A 49 -27.03 29.96 4.75
C ARG A 49 -26.12 30.99 4.09
N GLU A 50 -26.54 32.25 4.05
CA GLU A 50 -25.76 33.34 3.48
C GLU A 50 -24.69 33.89 4.44
N ASP A 51 -24.79 33.58 5.74
CA ASP A 51 -23.82 34.01 6.75
C ASP A 51 -22.44 33.39 6.51
N LEU A 52 -21.43 34.26 6.36
CA LEU A 52 -20.08 33.86 6.02
C LEU A 52 -19.41 33.06 7.14
N ASP A 53 -19.61 33.44 8.41
CA ASP A 53 -18.98 32.76 9.54
C ASP A 53 -19.53 31.34 9.69
N ILE A 54 -20.85 31.17 9.57
CA ILE A 54 -21.49 29.85 9.53
C ILE A 54 -20.94 29.02 8.37
N ALA A 55 -20.88 29.57 7.16
CA ALA A 55 -20.38 28.84 6.00
C ALA A 55 -18.91 28.39 6.16
N LEU A 56 -18.07 29.24 6.75
CA LEU A 56 -16.68 28.91 7.04
C LEU A 56 -16.57 27.77 8.07
N TRP A 57 -17.31 27.83 9.18
CA TRP A 57 -17.28 26.78 10.19
C TRP A 57 -17.92 25.47 9.71
N TYR A 58 -19.01 25.56 8.94
CA TYR A 58 -19.70 24.41 8.37
C TYR A 58 -18.81 23.65 7.39
N SER A 59 -18.18 24.37 6.45
CA SER A 59 -17.21 23.78 5.52
C SER A 59 -15.95 23.27 6.20
N TYR A 60 -15.48 23.93 7.26
CA TYR A 60 -14.37 23.42 8.06
C TYR A 60 -14.70 22.08 8.70
N ALA A 61 -15.87 21.96 9.33
CA ALA A 61 -16.31 20.70 9.91
C ALA A 61 -16.44 19.62 8.83
N CYS A 62 -17.17 19.90 7.76
CA CYS A 62 -17.43 18.94 6.70
C CYS A 62 -16.15 18.45 6.00
N ASN A 63 -15.28 19.36 5.55
CA ASN A 63 -14.07 18.99 4.82
C ASN A 63 -13.08 18.21 5.69
N ASN A 64 -13.10 18.38 7.02
CA ASN A 64 -12.23 17.61 7.92
C ASN A 64 -12.87 16.30 8.43
N ILE A 65 -14.17 16.07 8.21
CA ILE A 65 -14.75 14.73 8.36
C ILE A 65 -14.19 13.80 7.28
N GLY A 66 -13.93 14.34 6.08
CA GLY A 66 -13.08 13.69 5.09
C GLY A 66 -13.78 12.62 4.24
N ASP A 67 -15.11 12.53 4.27
CA ASP A 67 -15.89 11.66 3.38
C ASP A 67 -16.66 12.45 2.30
N TYR A 68 -17.10 11.73 1.27
CA TYR A 68 -17.79 12.29 0.13
C TYR A 68 -19.07 13.07 0.48
N GLU A 69 -19.89 12.54 1.39
CA GLU A 69 -21.17 13.14 1.74
C GLU A 69 -20.97 14.51 2.36
N HIS A 70 -19.97 14.63 3.24
CA HIS A 70 -19.64 15.89 3.88
C HIS A 70 -18.97 16.87 2.90
N TYR A 71 -18.11 16.42 1.99
CA TYR A 71 -17.64 17.29 0.90
C TYR A 71 -18.80 17.81 0.04
N TYR A 72 -19.78 16.95 -0.28
CA TYR A 72 -20.99 17.37 -0.99
C TYR A 72 -21.80 18.40 -0.19
N MET A 73 -22.01 18.17 1.10
CA MET A 73 -22.69 19.11 2.00
C MET A 73 -21.98 20.46 2.03
N SER A 74 -20.64 20.47 2.15
CA SER A 74 -19.81 21.66 2.12
C SER A 74 -19.98 22.43 0.80
N LYS A 75 -19.82 21.74 -0.34
CA LYS A 75 -20.01 22.31 -1.68
C LYS A 75 -21.38 22.95 -1.84
N GLU A 76 -22.46 22.27 -1.42
CA GLU A 76 -23.81 22.81 -1.54
C GLU A 76 -24.09 23.98 -0.58
N PHE A 77 -23.59 23.91 0.65
CA PHE A 77 -23.81 24.95 1.66
C PHE A 77 -23.07 26.25 1.32
N MET A 78 -21.84 26.16 0.81
CA MET A 78 -21.03 27.34 0.57
C MET A 78 -21.60 28.25 -0.53
N LYS A 79 -22.27 27.71 -1.55
CA LYS A 79 -22.86 28.49 -2.68
C LYS A 79 -23.70 29.68 -2.23
N TYR A 80 -24.41 29.56 -1.11
CA TYR A 80 -25.29 30.61 -0.60
C TYR A 80 -24.50 31.84 -0.07
N SER A 81 -23.29 31.65 0.44
CA SER A 81 -22.46 32.72 1.00
C SER A 81 -21.44 33.32 0.02
N GLU A 82 -21.36 32.83 -1.23
CA GLU A 82 -20.40 33.29 -2.25
C GLU A 82 -20.40 34.81 -2.42
N LYS A 83 -21.59 35.44 -2.46
CA LYS A 83 -21.74 36.90 -2.59
C LYS A 83 -21.08 37.70 -1.45
N ASN A 84 -20.82 37.04 -0.32
CA ASN A 84 -20.21 37.61 0.87
C ASN A 84 -18.72 37.23 1.03
N ALA A 85 -18.16 36.41 0.13
CA ALA A 85 -16.82 35.83 0.26
C ALA A 85 -15.66 36.72 -0.24
N LYS A 86 -15.96 37.93 -0.75
CA LYS A 86 -14.94 38.85 -1.27
C LYS A 86 -13.87 39.15 -0.22
N GLY A 87 -12.60 38.99 -0.58
CA GLY A 87 -11.45 39.16 0.32
C GLY A 87 -11.26 38.06 1.35
N CYS A 88 -11.89 36.89 1.19
CA CYS A 88 -11.77 35.75 2.10
C CYS A 88 -11.22 34.51 1.38
N GLY A 89 -9.90 34.38 1.29
CA GLY A 89 -9.23 33.25 0.65
C GLY A 89 -9.57 31.91 1.29
N THR A 90 -9.85 31.88 2.60
CA THR A 90 -10.31 30.67 3.30
C THR A 90 -11.63 30.13 2.72
N TRP A 91 -12.55 31.01 2.33
CA TRP A 91 -13.81 30.59 1.70
C TRP A 91 -13.54 29.94 0.33
N TYR A 92 -12.74 30.60 -0.51
CA TYR A 92 -12.40 30.08 -1.85
C TYR A 92 -11.66 28.75 -1.77
N TYR A 93 -10.67 28.64 -0.89
CA TYR A 93 -9.93 27.40 -0.64
C TYR A 93 -10.85 26.26 -0.20
N ARG A 94 -11.67 26.45 0.84
CA ARG A 94 -12.56 25.38 1.35
C ARG A 94 -13.61 24.97 0.32
N HIS A 95 -14.09 25.92 -0.48
CA HIS A 95 -15.02 25.63 -1.56
C HIS A 95 -14.36 24.83 -2.68
N ALA A 96 -13.15 25.22 -3.09
CA ALA A 96 -12.37 24.50 -4.11
C ALA A 96 -12.05 23.07 -3.66
N VAL A 97 -11.63 22.86 -2.41
CA VAL A 97 -11.44 21.51 -1.84
C VAL A 97 -12.73 20.68 -1.95
N ALA A 98 -13.87 21.23 -1.52
CA ALA A 98 -15.15 20.52 -1.62
C ALA A 98 -15.56 20.20 -3.07
N LEU A 99 -15.20 21.04 -4.03
CA LEU A 99 -15.40 20.81 -5.45
C LEU A 99 -14.48 19.70 -5.99
N ILE A 100 -13.21 19.66 -5.59
CA ILE A 100 -12.25 18.60 -5.95
C ILE A 100 -12.80 17.23 -5.57
N TYR A 101 -13.15 17.04 -4.30
CA TYR A 101 -13.70 15.78 -3.77
C TYR A 101 -15.12 15.47 -4.26
N CYS A 102 -15.75 16.36 -5.01
CA CYS A 102 -17.00 16.13 -5.74
C CYS A 102 -16.81 15.92 -7.25
N GLY A 103 -15.56 15.88 -7.73
CA GLY A 103 -15.21 15.73 -9.14
C GLY A 103 -15.61 16.91 -10.03
N LYS A 104 -15.60 18.14 -9.49
CA LYS A 104 -15.92 19.39 -10.22
C LYS A 104 -14.64 20.22 -10.42
N LEU A 105 -13.67 19.65 -11.12
CA LEU A 105 -12.29 20.16 -11.19
C LEU A 105 -12.15 21.49 -11.92
N GLU A 106 -12.95 21.74 -12.96
CA GLU A 106 -12.93 23.01 -13.68
C GLU A 106 -13.44 24.16 -12.81
N ASP A 107 -14.51 23.92 -12.05
CA ASP A 107 -15.03 24.88 -11.08
C ASP A 107 -14.02 25.09 -9.95
N ALA A 108 -13.40 24.01 -9.45
CA ALA A 108 -12.36 24.09 -8.44
C ALA A 108 -11.18 24.97 -8.89
N LEU A 109 -10.69 24.80 -10.13
CA LEU A 109 -9.64 25.65 -10.70
C LEU A 109 -10.05 27.13 -10.70
N LYS A 110 -11.26 27.42 -11.20
CA LYS A 110 -11.78 28.80 -11.24
C LYS A 110 -11.83 29.44 -9.86
N TYR A 111 -12.31 28.71 -8.84
CA TYR A 111 -12.39 29.24 -7.48
C TYR A 111 -11.01 29.35 -6.82
N SER A 112 -10.09 28.43 -7.07
CA SER A 112 -8.70 28.52 -6.59
C SER A 112 -7.96 29.72 -7.19
N GLU A 113 -8.11 29.98 -8.50
CA GLU A 113 -7.55 31.16 -9.16
C GLU A 113 -8.12 32.47 -8.58
N GLN A 114 -9.43 32.52 -8.33
CA GLN A 114 -10.04 33.68 -7.68
C GLN A 114 -9.57 33.83 -6.23
N GLY A 115 -9.41 32.74 -5.49
CA GLY A 115 -9.02 32.74 -4.08
C GLY A 115 -7.67 33.41 -3.84
N VAL A 116 -6.67 33.10 -4.66
CA VAL A 116 -5.33 33.71 -4.56
C VAL A 116 -5.31 35.18 -5.00
N ILE A 117 -6.30 35.64 -5.76
CA ILE A 117 -6.48 37.07 -6.09
C ILE A 117 -7.14 37.82 -4.93
N GLU A 118 -8.15 37.20 -4.31
CA GLU A 118 -8.92 37.80 -3.22
C GLU A 118 -8.11 37.92 -1.93
N GLU A 119 -7.28 36.93 -1.62
CA GLU A 119 -6.39 36.95 -0.46
C GLU A 119 -5.05 36.27 -0.79
N PRO A 120 -4.11 36.98 -1.46
CA PRO A 120 -2.84 36.40 -1.90
C PRO A 120 -1.92 35.96 -0.76
N ASP A 121 -2.14 36.47 0.45
CA ASP A 121 -1.34 36.13 1.64
C ASP A 121 -1.89 34.88 2.37
N TYR A 122 -2.96 34.25 1.86
CA TYR A 122 -3.49 33.00 2.39
C TYR A 122 -2.80 31.79 1.71
N PRO A 123 -1.88 31.09 2.38
CA PRO A 123 -1.00 30.11 1.74
C PRO A 123 -1.75 28.92 1.14
N TRP A 124 -2.76 28.40 1.84
CA TRP A 124 -3.46 27.17 1.42
C TRP A 124 -4.22 27.32 0.10
N GLY A 125 -4.59 28.56 -0.29
CA GLY A 125 -5.15 28.83 -1.62
C GLY A 125 -4.14 28.54 -2.76
N TRP A 126 -2.85 28.78 -2.51
CA TRP A 126 -1.79 28.47 -3.46
C TRP A 126 -1.51 26.97 -3.57
N LEU A 127 -1.64 26.22 -2.46
CA LEU A 127 -1.47 24.77 -2.43
C LEU A 127 -2.45 24.08 -3.39
N GLU A 128 -3.74 24.42 -3.30
CA GLU A 128 -4.77 23.84 -4.18
C GLU A 128 -4.64 24.30 -5.63
N LEU A 129 -4.29 25.58 -5.83
CA LEU A 129 -4.07 26.10 -7.17
C LEU A 129 -2.93 25.36 -7.89
N ALA A 130 -1.86 24.99 -7.17
CA ALA A 130 -0.76 24.24 -7.73
C ALA A 130 -1.20 22.83 -8.18
N LYS A 131 -1.93 22.08 -7.33
CA LYS A 131 -2.49 20.76 -7.67
C LYS A 131 -3.36 20.81 -8.93
N LEU A 132 -4.30 21.76 -8.96
CA LEU A 132 -5.23 21.95 -10.07
C LEU A 132 -4.50 22.35 -11.36
N ARG A 133 -3.52 23.26 -11.28
CA ARG A 133 -2.72 23.63 -12.46
C ARG A 133 -1.93 22.46 -13.01
N LEU A 134 -1.34 21.61 -12.16
CA LEU A 134 -0.65 20.39 -12.60
C LEU A 134 -1.62 19.45 -13.32
N HIS A 135 -2.78 19.20 -12.73
CA HIS A 135 -3.83 18.36 -13.32
C HIS A 135 -4.23 18.82 -14.72
N PHE A 136 -4.42 20.13 -14.92
CA PHE A 136 -4.75 20.71 -16.22
C PHE A 136 -3.53 20.92 -17.14
N GLY A 137 -2.38 20.33 -16.82
CA GLY A 137 -1.18 20.29 -17.66
C GLY A 137 -0.29 21.54 -17.60
N ASN A 138 -0.56 22.48 -16.69
CA ASN A 138 0.24 23.68 -16.48
C ASN A 138 1.28 23.47 -15.36
N LYS A 139 2.32 22.65 -15.63
CA LYS A 139 3.39 22.39 -14.65
C LYS A 139 4.12 23.66 -14.22
N GLU A 140 4.46 24.55 -15.15
CA GLU A 140 5.16 25.81 -14.83
C GLU A 140 4.35 26.66 -13.84
N GLY A 141 3.03 26.80 -14.08
CA GLY A 141 2.13 27.51 -13.18
C GLY A 141 1.91 26.79 -11.84
N ALA A 142 2.02 25.46 -11.80
CA ALA A 142 1.98 24.69 -10.57
C ALA A 142 3.22 24.95 -9.70
N VAL A 143 4.42 24.92 -10.31
CA VAL A 143 5.68 25.28 -9.63
C VAL A 143 5.64 26.72 -9.10
N GLU A 144 5.14 27.67 -9.90
CA GLU A 144 4.98 29.06 -9.46
C GLU A 144 4.07 29.18 -8.22
N ALA A 145 2.91 28.52 -8.24
CA ALA A 145 1.96 28.53 -7.13
C ALA A 145 2.55 27.87 -5.87
N ASN A 146 3.18 26.70 -6.01
CA ASN A 146 3.83 25.99 -4.89
C ASN A 146 4.95 26.83 -4.26
N ASN A 147 5.81 27.44 -5.09
CA ASN A 147 6.85 28.35 -4.62
C ASN A 147 6.26 29.56 -3.88
N LYS A 148 5.11 30.07 -4.32
CA LYS A 148 4.47 31.20 -3.65
C LYS A 148 3.94 30.81 -2.26
N GLY A 149 3.45 29.59 -2.11
CA GLY A 149 3.14 29.01 -0.81
C GLY A 149 4.37 28.88 0.11
N LEU A 150 5.49 28.35 -0.40
CA LEU A 150 6.76 28.26 0.34
C LEU A 150 7.33 29.62 0.76
N GLU A 151 7.10 30.67 -0.03
CA GLU A 151 7.48 32.03 0.36
C GLU A 151 6.66 32.54 1.56
N LEU A 152 5.38 32.18 1.63
CA LEU A 152 4.49 32.55 2.74
C LEU A 152 4.75 31.70 3.99
N VAL A 153 5.01 30.40 3.82
CA VAL A 153 5.29 29.45 4.91
C VAL A 153 6.57 28.65 4.59
N PRO A 154 7.77 29.21 4.87
CA PRO A 154 9.03 28.54 4.56
C PRO A 154 9.21 27.24 5.33
N GLY A 155 9.51 26.16 4.60
CA GLY A 155 9.78 24.85 5.18
C GLY A 155 8.54 24.06 5.57
N ASP A 156 7.36 24.50 5.14
CA ASP A 156 6.12 23.75 5.31
C ASP A 156 6.17 22.39 4.59
N TYR A 157 5.77 21.34 5.28
CA TYR A 157 5.88 19.96 4.81
C TYR A 157 5.04 19.70 3.55
N GLU A 158 3.81 20.22 3.48
CA GLU A 158 2.89 19.97 2.36
C GLU A 158 3.45 20.56 1.07
N PHE A 159 3.95 21.80 1.12
CA PHE A 159 4.53 22.43 -0.07
C PHE A 159 5.87 21.81 -0.50
N LEU A 160 6.69 21.34 0.46
CA LEU A 160 7.95 20.67 0.13
C LEU A 160 7.70 19.34 -0.58
N ARG A 161 6.74 18.57 -0.09
CA ARG A 161 6.32 17.32 -0.70
C ARG A 161 5.68 17.54 -2.07
N GLN A 162 4.73 18.48 -2.16
CA GLN A 162 4.08 18.83 -3.42
C GLN A 162 5.08 19.28 -4.49
N ALA A 163 6.22 19.89 -4.11
CA ALA A 163 7.28 20.23 -5.06
C ALA A 163 7.83 18.99 -5.78
N GLU A 164 8.07 17.89 -5.06
CA GLU A 164 8.52 16.61 -5.62
C GLU A 164 7.46 15.98 -6.52
N GLU A 165 6.20 16.02 -6.10
CA GLU A 165 5.06 15.44 -6.82
C GLU A 165 4.75 16.18 -8.12
N ILE A 166 4.90 17.51 -8.12
CA ILE A 166 4.88 18.35 -9.31
C ILE A 166 6.01 17.98 -10.26
N GLU A 167 7.21 17.71 -9.74
CA GLU A 167 8.33 17.29 -10.58
C GLU A 167 8.04 15.97 -11.30
N ASN A 168 7.42 15.03 -10.59
CA ASN A 168 7.05 13.71 -11.08
C ASN A 168 5.70 13.64 -11.83
N TYR A 169 5.00 14.76 -12.03
CA TYR A 169 3.70 14.82 -12.73
C TYR A 169 2.63 13.90 -12.14
N TYR A 170 2.50 13.88 -10.83
CA TYR A 170 1.48 13.07 -10.17
C TYR A 170 0.06 13.50 -10.56
N SER A 171 -0.85 12.52 -10.59
CA SER A 171 -2.28 12.79 -10.81
C SER A 171 -2.85 13.62 -9.66
N ILE A 172 -4.04 14.20 -9.87
CA ILE A 172 -4.70 14.97 -8.81
C ILE A 172 -5.08 14.08 -7.64
N GLU A 173 -5.49 12.83 -7.87
CA GLU A 173 -5.76 11.88 -6.79
C GLU A 173 -4.51 11.55 -5.98
N ALA A 174 -3.35 11.42 -6.63
CA ALA A 174 -2.07 11.22 -5.95
C ALA A 174 -1.68 12.43 -5.09
N LEU A 175 -1.86 13.65 -5.60
CA LEU A 175 -1.63 14.91 -4.86
C LEU A 175 -2.59 15.13 -3.68
N GLU A 176 -3.70 14.37 -3.63
CA GLU A 176 -4.69 14.40 -2.54
C GLU A 176 -4.52 13.24 -1.56
N TYR A 177 -3.66 12.25 -1.86
CA TYR A 177 -3.46 11.06 -1.05
C TYR A 177 -2.51 11.31 0.13
N HIS A 178 -2.86 12.28 0.97
CA HIS A 178 -1.95 12.84 1.98
C HIS A 178 -2.65 13.05 3.32
N TYR A 179 -1.90 12.97 4.42
CA TYR A 179 -2.34 13.45 5.73
C TYR A 179 -1.70 14.79 6.07
N ILE A 180 -2.51 15.69 6.64
CA ILE A 180 -2.04 17.00 7.14
C ILE A 180 -0.99 16.81 8.24
N ASN A 181 -1.08 15.72 9.02
CA ASN A 181 -0.06 15.40 10.02
C ASN A 181 1.14 14.74 9.34
N GLU A 182 2.29 15.42 9.39
CA GLU A 182 3.54 14.96 8.78
C GLU A 182 3.95 13.54 9.18
N GLU A 183 3.79 13.13 10.44
CA GLU A 183 4.20 11.78 10.87
C GLU A 183 3.22 10.72 10.35
N SER A 184 1.91 10.98 10.43
CA SER A 184 0.90 10.14 9.80
C SER A 184 1.14 10.00 8.31
N ASP A 185 1.50 11.10 7.64
CA ASP A 185 1.76 11.12 6.22
C ASP A 185 3.04 10.37 5.84
N LYS A 186 4.11 10.52 6.62
CA LYS A 186 5.30 9.68 6.47
C LYS A 186 4.98 8.21 6.70
N ASN A 187 4.06 7.88 7.60
CA ASN A 187 3.62 6.50 7.80
C ASN A 187 2.77 5.99 6.64
N LEU A 188 1.95 6.86 6.04
CA LEU A 188 1.21 6.59 4.81
C LEU A 188 2.17 6.31 3.64
N LEU A 189 3.23 7.12 3.50
CA LEU A 189 4.33 6.95 2.53
C LEU A 189 5.30 5.82 2.88
N LYS A 190 5.26 5.27 4.09
CA LYS A 190 6.01 4.07 4.52
C LYS A 190 5.11 2.84 4.68
N GLY A 191 3.82 2.95 4.38
CA GLY A 191 2.89 1.81 4.24
C GLY A 191 2.61 1.12 5.54
N LEU A 192 2.95 1.83 6.61
CA LEU A 192 2.57 1.55 7.96
C LEU A 192 1.10 1.92 8.19
N ASP A 193 0.52 2.73 7.30
CA ASP A 193 -0.91 3.01 7.18
C ASP A 193 -1.38 2.74 5.75
N TYR A 194 -2.47 1.98 5.62
CA TYR A 194 -3.10 1.68 4.32
C TYR A 194 -3.91 2.84 3.74
N GLY A 195 -4.17 3.90 4.51
CA GLY A 195 -4.88 5.07 4.01
C GLY A 195 -6.23 4.72 3.39
N GLU A 196 -6.93 3.69 3.89
CA GLU A 196 -8.18 3.19 3.31
C GLU A 196 -9.23 4.31 3.19
N GLU A 197 -9.34 5.12 4.24
CA GLU A 197 -10.20 6.30 4.27
C GLU A 197 -9.83 7.32 3.20
N LYS A 198 -8.52 7.50 2.94
CA LYS A 198 -8.01 8.40 1.90
C LYS A 198 -8.30 7.88 0.50
N LEU A 199 -8.06 6.59 0.24
CA LEU A 199 -8.41 5.94 -1.02
C LEU A 199 -9.90 6.08 -1.33
N ASN A 200 -10.75 5.86 -0.32
CA ASN A 200 -12.18 6.05 -0.44
C ASN A 200 -12.54 7.50 -0.74
N ALA A 201 -11.92 8.48 -0.08
CA ALA A 201 -12.19 9.89 -0.33
C ALA A 201 -11.79 10.34 -1.74
N ILE A 202 -10.59 9.95 -2.22
CA ILE A 202 -10.07 10.39 -3.53
C ILE A 202 -10.73 9.67 -4.71
N ALA A 203 -11.40 8.53 -4.48
CA ALA A 203 -12.14 7.81 -5.53
C ALA A 203 -13.22 8.67 -6.22
N TYR A 204 -13.69 9.73 -5.55
CA TYR A 204 -14.74 10.63 -6.02
C TYR A 204 -14.23 11.79 -6.90
N ILE A 205 -12.91 11.89 -7.14
CA ILE A 205 -12.29 13.05 -7.80
C ILE A 205 -12.35 12.94 -9.33
N LEU A 206 -11.71 11.94 -9.94
CA LEU A 206 -11.67 11.81 -11.40
C LEU A 206 -12.50 10.63 -11.90
N CYS A 207 -13.37 10.90 -12.87
CA CYS A 207 -14.14 9.87 -13.55
C CYS A 207 -13.38 9.28 -14.73
N ASP A 208 -13.31 7.96 -14.77
CA ASP A 208 -12.94 7.20 -15.96
C ASP A 208 -14.22 6.91 -16.76
N GLU A 209 -14.47 7.72 -17.79
CA GLU A 209 -15.69 7.66 -18.62
C GLU A 209 -15.89 6.29 -19.29
N GLU A 210 -14.79 5.63 -19.71
CA GLU A 210 -14.88 4.31 -20.35
C GLU A 210 -15.28 3.24 -19.35
N LYS A 211 -14.69 3.26 -18.15
CA LYS A 211 -15.07 2.32 -17.07
C LYS A 211 -16.49 2.58 -16.57
N LEU A 212 -16.87 3.85 -16.39
CA LEU A 212 -18.25 4.22 -16.03
C LEU A 212 -19.24 3.68 -17.06
N GLN A 213 -18.95 3.86 -18.35
CA GLN A 213 -19.82 3.36 -19.42
C GLN A 213 -19.92 1.84 -19.38
N ALA A 214 -18.82 1.12 -19.12
CA ALA A 214 -18.85 -0.32 -18.98
C ALA A 214 -19.76 -0.80 -17.82
N ILE A 215 -19.79 -0.08 -16.69
CA ILE A 215 -20.74 -0.35 -15.60
C ILE A 215 -22.18 -0.04 -16.03
N LYS A 216 -22.41 1.10 -16.69
CA LYS A 216 -23.73 1.48 -17.21
C LYS A 216 -24.27 0.45 -18.21
N ASP A 217 -23.42 -0.12 -19.06
CA ASP A 217 -23.82 -1.17 -20.02
C ASP A 217 -24.26 -2.47 -19.34
N ILE A 218 -23.68 -2.80 -18.17
CA ILE A 218 -24.07 -3.97 -17.37
C ILE A 218 -25.43 -3.74 -16.69
N ILE A 219 -25.59 -2.56 -16.07
CA ILE A 219 -26.79 -2.20 -15.32
C ILE A 219 -27.97 -1.87 -16.24
N ASN A 220 -27.67 -1.30 -17.42
CA ASN A 220 -28.62 -0.76 -18.38
C ASN A 220 -29.65 0.19 -17.70
N PRO A 221 -29.18 1.32 -17.13
CA PRO A 221 -30.01 2.21 -16.33
C PRO A 221 -31.05 2.96 -17.17
N ILE A 222 -32.16 3.29 -16.53
CA ILE A 222 -33.27 4.10 -17.02
C ILE A 222 -33.38 5.31 -16.10
N ASP A 223 -33.63 6.50 -16.66
CA ASP A 223 -33.76 7.74 -15.91
C ASP A 223 -32.55 8.01 -14.97
N TRP A 224 -31.33 7.91 -15.52
CA TRP A 224 -30.09 8.14 -14.77
C TRP A 224 -29.96 9.61 -14.33
N GLU A 225 -29.89 9.82 -13.01
CA GLU A 225 -29.57 11.10 -12.39
C GLU A 225 -28.24 10.97 -11.64
N ALA A 226 -27.24 11.75 -12.03
CA ALA A 226 -25.88 11.69 -11.47
C ALA A 226 -25.67 12.69 -10.33
N ASP A 227 -24.80 12.32 -9.39
CA ASP A 227 -24.13 13.22 -8.44
C ASP A 227 -25.02 14.13 -7.56
N HIS A 228 -26.20 13.66 -7.12
CA HIS A 228 -27.14 14.46 -6.32
C HIS A 228 -27.69 13.77 -5.05
N PRO A 229 -26.87 13.58 -3.99
CA PRO A 229 -25.42 13.45 -4.02
C PRO A 229 -24.98 12.14 -4.69
N TYR A 230 -25.89 11.19 -4.81
CA TYR A 230 -25.65 9.87 -5.33
C TYR A 230 -26.10 9.76 -6.79
N CYS A 231 -25.71 8.69 -7.45
CA CYS A 231 -26.27 8.34 -8.74
C CYS A 231 -27.52 7.46 -8.56
N THR A 232 -28.67 7.94 -9.01
CA THR A 232 -29.95 7.25 -8.91
C THR A 232 -30.48 6.89 -10.29
N PHE A 233 -31.17 5.76 -10.39
CA PHE A 233 -31.66 5.23 -11.65
C PHE A 233 -32.73 4.17 -11.40
N LYS A 234 -33.37 3.71 -12.47
CA LYS A 234 -34.17 2.48 -12.48
C LYS A 234 -33.53 1.45 -13.37
N PHE A 235 -33.71 0.18 -13.07
CA PHE A 235 -33.18 -0.90 -13.90
C PHE A 235 -33.98 -2.18 -13.74
N TYR A 236 -33.74 -3.12 -14.65
CA TYR A 236 -34.43 -4.41 -14.65
C TYR A 236 -33.63 -5.49 -13.93
N VAL A 237 -34.25 -6.09 -12.92
CA VAL A 237 -33.77 -7.34 -12.30
C VAL A 237 -34.70 -8.46 -12.75
N ALA A 238 -34.29 -9.18 -13.80
CA ALA A 238 -35.16 -10.04 -14.60
C ALA A 238 -36.34 -9.21 -15.16
N ASP A 239 -37.57 -9.52 -14.78
CA ASP A 239 -38.77 -8.85 -15.31
C ASP A 239 -39.27 -7.67 -14.45
N ASP A 240 -38.65 -7.41 -13.30
CA ASP A 240 -39.08 -6.34 -12.39
C ASP A 240 -38.26 -5.07 -12.59
N LEU A 241 -38.96 -3.94 -12.74
CA LEU A 241 -38.38 -2.60 -12.69
C LEU A 241 -38.18 -2.20 -11.23
N VAL A 242 -36.94 -1.87 -10.86
CA VAL A 242 -36.49 -1.63 -9.50
C VAL A 242 -35.73 -0.31 -9.42
N ASP A 243 -35.87 0.40 -8.30
CA ASP A 243 -35.09 1.62 -8.03
C ASP A 243 -33.64 1.23 -7.64
N GLY A 244 -32.66 1.78 -8.34
CA GLY A 244 -31.24 1.59 -8.11
C GLY A 244 -30.58 2.86 -7.60
N VAL A 245 -29.66 2.72 -6.64
CA VAL A 245 -28.84 3.83 -6.15
C VAL A 245 -27.41 3.34 -5.99
N PHE A 246 -26.47 3.96 -6.69
CA PHE A 246 -25.07 3.93 -6.29
C PHE A 246 -24.88 5.03 -5.26
N LEU A 247 -24.58 4.69 -4.00
CA LEU A 247 -24.34 5.63 -2.90
C LEU A 247 -22.99 6.33 -3.05
N MET A 248 -22.74 6.87 -4.24
CA MET A 248 -21.50 7.51 -4.67
C MET A 248 -21.71 8.30 -5.97
N ASN A 249 -20.73 9.11 -6.38
CA ASN A 249 -20.77 9.87 -7.64
C ASN A 249 -20.24 9.06 -8.83
N GLU A 250 -20.38 9.58 -10.05
CA GLU A 250 -19.90 8.91 -11.27
C GLU A 250 -18.40 8.58 -11.25
N ALA A 251 -17.58 9.43 -10.63
CA ALA A 251 -16.15 9.17 -10.48
C ALA A 251 -15.89 7.90 -9.67
N ALA A 252 -16.50 7.74 -8.50
CA ALA A 252 -16.34 6.56 -7.67
C ALA A 252 -16.92 5.30 -8.35
N ILE A 253 -18.04 5.41 -9.08
CA ILE A 253 -18.59 4.28 -9.84
C ILE A 253 -17.60 3.76 -10.88
N SER A 254 -16.85 4.67 -11.53
CA SER A 254 -15.83 4.30 -12.52
C SER A 254 -14.66 3.50 -11.93
N LYS A 255 -14.50 3.50 -10.60
CA LYS A 255 -13.47 2.72 -9.88
C LYS A 255 -13.94 1.32 -9.50
N LEU A 256 -15.23 1.00 -9.69
CA LEU A 256 -15.78 -0.31 -9.34
C LEU A 256 -15.36 -1.39 -10.35
N ASN A 257 -15.11 -2.60 -9.85
CA ASN A 257 -14.85 -3.77 -10.68
C ASN A 257 -16.14 -4.23 -11.38
N LYS A 258 -16.17 -4.10 -12.70
CA LYS A 258 -17.32 -4.45 -13.54
C LYS A 258 -17.75 -5.92 -13.44
N GLU A 259 -16.80 -6.85 -13.27
CA GLU A 259 -17.14 -8.28 -13.19
C GLU A 259 -17.80 -8.60 -11.85
N LEU A 260 -17.37 -7.95 -10.75
CA LEU A 260 -18.04 -8.06 -9.46
C LEU A 260 -19.46 -7.49 -9.54
N ILE A 261 -19.65 -6.31 -10.15
CA ILE A 261 -20.99 -5.74 -10.34
C ILE A 261 -21.89 -6.68 -11.15
N LYS A 262 -21.37 -7.25 -12.24
CA LYS A 262 -22.11 -8.23 -13.05
C LYS A 262 -22.52 -9.46 -12.23
N GLN A 263 -21.58 -10.06 -11.50
CA GLN A 263 -21.85 -11.22 -10.63
C GLN A 263 -22.90 -10.88 -9.58
N SER A 264 -22.82 -9.70 -8.97
CA SER A 264 -23.80 -9.26 -7.98
C SER A 264 -25.20 -9.14 -8.54
N ILE A 265 -25.36 -8.63 -9.77
CA ILE A 265 -26.67 -8.57 -10.44
C ILE A 265 -27.20 -9.98 -10.76
N GLU A 266 -26.34 -10.90 -11.17
CA GLU A 266 -26.71 -12.30 -11.42
C GLU A 266 -27.21 -12.97 -10.13
N GLU A 267 -26.47 -12.87 -9.04
CA GLU A 267 -26.87 -13.43 -7.74
C GLU A 267 -28.12 -12.76 -7.16
N LEU A 268 -28.29 -11.45 -7.37
CA LEU A 268 -29.48 -10.73 -6.91
C LEU A 268 -30.76 -11.33 -7.54
N ARG A 269 -30.68 -11.84 -8.77
CA ARG A 269 -31.83 -12.53 -9.41
C ARG A 269 -32.21 -13.79 -8.65
N ASP A 270 -31.24 -14.60 -8.23
CA ASP A 270 -31.48 -15.82 -7.47
C ASP A 270 -32.05 -15.52 -6.08
N VAL A 271 -31.48 -14.52 -5.39
CA VAL A 271 -31.97 -14.07 -4.07
C VAL A 271 -33.39 -13.56 -4.18
N LYS A 272 -33.68 -12.73 -5.19
CA LYS A 272 -35.02 -12.21 -5.46
C LYS A 272 -36.04 -13.34 -5.62
N GLU A 273 -35.76 -14.34 -6.47
CA GLU A 273 -36.69 -15.45 -6.70
C GLU A 273 -36.88 -16.30 -5.45
N LYS A 274 -35.83 -16.51 -4.66
CA LYS A 274 -35.94 -17.21 -3.37
C LYS A 274 -36.87 -16.47 -2.40
N ILE A 275 -36.63 -15.19 -2.17
CA ILE A 275 -37.40 -14.36 -1.23
C ILE A 275 -38.86 -14.21 -1.67
N LYS A 276 -39.11 -14.09 -2.97
CA LYS A 276 -40.46 -14.10 -3.54
C LYS A 276 -41.21 -15.38 -3.18
N ASN A 277 -40.56 -16.54 -3.29
CA ASN A 277 -41.18 -17.84 -3.04
C ASN A 277 -41.35 -18.15 -1.54
N GLU A 278 -40.37 -17.79 -0.71
CA GLU A 278 -40.37 -18.11 0.73
C GLU A 278 -41.17 -17.12 1.56
N GLU A 279 -41.13 -15.82 1.20
CA GLU A 279 -41.67 -14.74 2.02
C GLU A 279 -42.73 -13.89 1.31
N ASN A 280 -43.20 -14.28 0.12
CA ASN A 280 -44.18 -13.53 -0.68
C ASN A 280 -43.84 -12.02 -0.77
N SER A 281 -42.57 -11.73 -1.03
CA SER A 281 -42.01 -10.39 -0.98
C SER A 281 -41.37 -9.98 -2.31
N LYS A 282 -41.62 -8.74 -2.72
CA LYS A 282 -41.10 -8.15 -3.96
C LYS A 282 -39.88 -7.27 -3.69
N LEU A 283 -38.87 -7.35 -4.57
CA LEU A 283 -37.73 -6.43 -4.57
C LEU A 283 -38.20 -5.02 -4.95
N ILE A 284 -37.85 -4.02 -4.14
CA ILE A 284 -38.28 -2.62 -4.32
C ILE A 284 -37.12 -1.66 -4.59
N PHE A 285 -35.93 -1.89 -4.01
CA PHE A 285 -34.76 -1.08 -4.29
C PHE A 285 -33.46 -1.89 -4.18
N VAL A 286 -32.39 -1.39 -4.80
CA VAL A 286 -31.03 -1.90 -4.66
C VAL A 286 -30.07 -0.74 -4.44
N LYS A 287 -29.24 -0.82 -3.40
CA LYS A 287 -28.17 0.14 -3.11
C LYS A 287 -26.81 -0.51 -3.31
N PHE A 288 -25.91 0.19 -3.98
CA PHE A 288 -24.51 -0.20 -4.20
C PHE A 288 -23.62 0.76 -3.43
N ASN A 289 -22.72 0.23 -2.60
CA ASN A 289 -21.77 1.00 -1.82
C ASN A 289 -20.34 0.83 -2.37
N ILE A 290 -19.45 1.76 -2.02
CA ILE A 290 -18.07 1.80 -2.52
C ILE A 290 -17.23 0.62 -2.00
N ASP A 291 -17.56 0.11 -0.82
CA ASP A 291 -16.99 -1.10 -0.20
C ASP A 291 -17.54 -2.40 -0.82
N TYR A 292 -18.24 -2.33 -1.96
CA TYR A 292 -18.92 -3.44 -2.63
C TYR A 292 -20.02 -4.12 -1.79
N THR A 293 -20.52 -3.44 -0.76
CA THR A 293 -21.73 -3.85 -0.07
C THR A 293 -22.95 -3.54 -0.94
N ILE A 294 -23.78 -4.54 -1.19
CA ILE A 294 -25.06 -4.38 -1.88
C ILE A 294 -26.20 -4.66 -0.92
N GLU A 295 -27.14 -3.73 -0.87
CA GLU A 295 -28.34 -3.82 -0.06
C GLU A 295 -29.58 -3.91 -0.95
N ALA A 296 -30.30 -5.02 -0.86
CA ALA A 296 -31.55 -5.26 -1.57
C ALA A 296 -32.73 -5.11 -0.60
N GLY A 297 -33.62 -4.17 -0.90
CA GLY A 297 -34.84 -3.92 -0.12
C GLY A 297 -36.03 -4.69 -0.67
N PHE A 298 -36.76 -5.37 0.20
CA PHE A 298 -37.94 -6.17 -0.13
C PHE A 298 -39.18 -5.65 0.60
N LYS A 299 -40.34 -5.84 -0.03
CA LYS A 299 -41.64 -5.52 0.53
C LYS A 299 -42.57 -6.73 0.42
N ASN A 300 -43.10 -7.18 1.56
CA ASN A 300 -44.07 -8.26 1.62
C ASN A 300 -45.42 -7.82 1.07
N GLU A 301 -45.97 -8.56 0.11
CA GLU A 301 -47.17 -8.16 -0.63
C GLU A 301 -48.48 -8.29 0.18
N GLU A 302 -48.48 -9.08 1.25
CA GLU A 302 -49.67 -9.29 2.11
C GLU A 302 -49.71 -8.34 3.30
N THR A 303 -48.56 -8.07 3.92
CA THR A 303 -48.44 -7.36 5.19
C THR A 303 -47.96 -5.92 5.04
N ASP A 304 -47.53 -5.53 3.84
CA ASP A 304 -46.93 -4.22 3.52
C ASP A 304 -45.60 -3.94 4.26
N LYS A 305 -45.08 -4.91 5.03
CA LYS A 305 -43.82 -4.80 5.77
C LYS A 305 -42.63 -4.82 4.82
N THR A 306 -41.62 -3.99 5.13
CA THR A 306 -40.36 -3.92 4.40
C THR A 306 -39.19 -4.44 5.23
N PHE A 307 -38.22 -5.04 4.57
CA PHE A 307 -36.93 -5.44 5.15
C PHE A 307 -35.84 -5.32 4.08
N SER A 308 -34.57 -5.38 4.47
CA SER A 308 -33.46 -5.42 3.51
C SER A 308 -32.49 -6.55 3.83
N ILE A 309 -31.85 -7.05 2.78
CA ILE A 309 -30.76 -8.02 2.85
C ILE A 309 -29.51 -7.31 2.35
N ARG A 310 -28.42 -7.46 3.11
CA ARG A 310 -27.12 -6.88 2.78
C ARG A 310 -26.11 -7.99 2.57
N LYS A 311 -25.32 -7.88 1.50
CA LYS A 311 -24.21 -8.78 1.22
C LYS A 311 -23.01 -7.97 0.73
N MET A 312 -21.85 -8.27 1.32
CA MET A 312 -20.55 -7.78 0.85
C MET A 312 -20.04 -8.76 -0.22
N PHE A 313 -19.66 -8.23 -1.38
CA PHE A 313 -19.20 -9.05 -2.51
C PHE A 313 -17.68 -9.11 -2.66
N ASN A 314 -16.96 -8.33 -1.86
CA ASN A 314 -15.51 -8.31 -1.83
C ASN A 314 -14.98 -9.28 -0.76
N LYS A 315 -13.98 -10.09 -1.08
CA LYS A 315 -13.16 -10.82 -0.08
C LYS A 315 -11.96 -9.93 0.23
N ASP A 316 -11.50 -9.82 1.48
CA ASP A 316 -10.42 -8.90 1.90
C ASP A 316 -9.21 -8.78 0.93
N SER A 317 -8.84 -9.87 0.22
CA SER A 317 -7.79 -9.88 -0.81
C SER A 317 -8.10 -9.09 -2.10
N GLU A 318 -9.36 -8.97 -2.49
CA GLU A 318 -9.81 -8.27 -3.70
C GLU A 318 -9.90 -6.76 -3.49
N TYR A 319 -10.20 -6.30 -2.27
CA TYR A 319 -10.13 -4.87 -1.92
C TYR A 319 -8.70 -4.35 -2.03
N LYS A 320 -7.74 -5.06 -1.41
CA LYS A 320 -6.32 -4.72 -1.50
C LYS A 320 -5.84 -4.64 -2.95
N LYS A 321 -6.25 -5.61 -3.78
CA LYS A 321 -5.91 -5.61 -5.21
C LYS A 321 -6.52 -4.44 -5.99
N VAL A 322 -7.80 -4.11 -5.77
CA VAL A 322 -8.45 -2.97 -6.43
C VAL A 322 -7.82 -1.66 -6.00
N ALA A 323 -7.52 -1.53 -4.71
CA ALA A 323 -6.85 -0.36 -4.17
C ALA A 323 -5.40 -0.23 -4.68
N ASP A 324 -4.65 -1.34 -4.82
CA ASP A 324 -3.32 -1.36 -5.46
C ASP A 324 -3.41 -0.96 -6.95
N GLU A 325 -4.42 -1.45 -7.69
CA GLU A 325 -4.67 -1.05 -9.09
C GLU A 325 -5.04 0.44 -9.22
N ILE A 326 -5.82 0.96 -8.27
CA ILE A 326 -6.19 2.38 -8.17
C ILE A 326 -4.95 3.22 -7.86
N PHE A 327 -4.15 2.81 -6.88
CA PHE A 327 -2.91 3.46 -6.46
C PHE A 327 -1.90 3.54 -7.61
N ASP A 328 -1.73 2.43 -8.34
CA ASP A 328 -0.89 2.33 -9.54
C ASP A 328 -1.36 3.24 -10.66
N SER A 329 -2.67 3.44 -10.81
CA SER A 329 -3.27 4.30 -11.84
C SER A 329 -3.04 5.78 -11.60
N TYR A 330 -2.72 6.18 -10.37
CA TYR A 330 -2.54 7.57 -9.96
C TYR A 330 -1.10 8.08 -10.09
N GLY A 331 -0.17 7.22 -10.52
CA GLY A 331 1.25 7.58 -10.68
C GLY A 331 1.98 7.73 -9.35
N MET A 332 1.46 7.14 -8.26
CA MET A 332 2.07 7.17 -6.95
C MET A 332 3.28 6.21 -6.85
N PRO A 333 4.33 6.55 -6.09
CA PRO A 333 5.45 5.65 -5.86
C PRO A 333 4.96 4.51 -4.95
N LEU A 334 5.22 3.27 -5.37
CA LEU A 334 4.78 2.05 -4.69
C LEU A 334 5.49 1.76 -3.36
N GLU A 335 6.48 2.57 -2.99
CA GLU A 335 6.92 2.62 -1.60
C GLU A 335 5.80 3.33 -0.84
N PRO A 336 4.83 2.54 -0.38
CA PRO A 336 5.20 1.57 0.64
C PRO A 336 4.36 0.29 0.83
N TYR A 337 3.55 -0.10 -0.13
CA TYR A 337 2.69 -1.29 0.01
C TYR A 337 3.41 -2.63 -0.15
N LEU A 338 4.73 -2.60 0.00
CA LEU A 338 5.56 -3.77 -0.04
C LEU A 338 5.64 -4.34 1.38
N GLU A 339 4.80 -5.35 1.65
CA GLU A 339 5.27 -6.47 2.48
C GLU A 339 6.72 -6.75 2.07
N GLU A 340 7.66 -6.64 3.03
CA GLU A 340 9.10 -6.67 2.81
C GLU A 340 9.46 -7.55 1.62
N LEU A 341 9.67 -6.95 0.44
CA LEU A 341 9.98 -7.74 -0.74
C LEU A 341 11.25 -8.52 -0.41
N PRO A 342 11.28 -9.84 -0.63
CA PRO A 342 12.43 -10.64 -0.27
C PRO A 342 13.66 -10.10 -1.00
N ASN A 343 14.71 -9.77 -0.24
CA ASN A 343 15.98 -9.30 -0.80
C ASN A 343 16.61 -10.35 -1.73
N ILE A 344 16.34 -11.64 -1.45
CA ILE A 344 16.72 -12.78 -2.26
C ILE A 344 15.59 -13.82 -2.25
N VAL A 345 15.32 -14.40 -3.40
CA VAL A 345 14.41 -15.54 -3.57
C VAL A 345 15.21 -16.66 -4.22
N THR A 346 15.14 -17.87 -3.65
CA THR A 346 15.76 -19.07 -4.24
C THR A 346 14.73 -20.20 -4.26
N LEU A 347 14.48 -20.76 -5.44
CA LEU A 347 13.54 -21.85 -5.68
C LEU A 347 14.26 -23.05 -6.30
N TYR A 348 13.79 -24.26 -6.00
CA TYR A 348 14.40 -25.52 -6.43
C TYR A 348 13.40 -26.46 -7.09
N LYS A 349 13.90 -27.27 -8.02
CA LYS A 349 13.12 -28.34 -8.66
C LYS A 349 13.98 -29.59 -8.87
N LYS A 350 13.47 -30.74 -8.44
CA LYS A 350 14.12 -32.04 -8.71
C LYS A 350 13.52 -32.67 -9.96
N GLU A 351 14.32 -32.83 -11.00
CA GLU A 351 13.89 -33.43 -12.27
C GLU A 351 15.00 -34.26 -12.92
N TYR A 352 14.67 -35.42 -13.49
CA TYR A 352 15.62 -36.33 -14.17
C TYR A 352 16.88 -36.70 -13.36
N GLY A 353 16.81 -36.68 -12.03
CA GLY A 353 17.95 -36.98 -11.15
C GLY A 353 18.90 -35.81 -10.90
N PHE A 354 18.56 -34.62 -11.40
CA PHE A 354 19.26 -33.37 -11.12
C PHE A 354 18.41 -32.48 -10.20
N LEU A 355 19.09 -31.61 -9.45
CA LEU A 355 18.47 -30.54 -8.69
C LEU A 355 18.74 -29.23 -9.42
N TYR A 356 17.69 -28.58 -9.90
CA TYR A 356 17.74 -27.28 -10.56
C TYR A 356 17.44 -26.18 -9.55
N TYR A 357 18.04 -25.01 -9.74
CA TYR A 357 17.74 -23.81 -8.97
C TYR A 357 17.40 -22.64 -9.90
N ALA A 358 16.56 -21.76 -9.38
CA ALA A 358 16.33 -20.43 -9.91
C ALA A 358 16.33 -19.46 -8.73
N GLU A 359 17.14 -18.41 -8.82
CA GLU A 359 17.19 -17.38 -7.80
C GLU A 359 17.26 -15.98 -8.40
N CYS A 360 16.82 -15.02 -7.61
CA CYS A 360 17.00 -13.62 -7.92
C CYS A 360 17.21 -12.78 -6.67
N TRP A 361 18.00 -11.70 -6.80
CA TRP A 361 18.23 -10.73 -5.75
C TRP A 361 18.46 -9.33 -6.32
N ILE A 362 18.29 -8.32 -5.47
CA ILE A 362 18.64 -6.93 -5.80
C ILE A 362 20.11 -6.70 -5.51
N ASN A 363 20.84 -6.13 -6.48
CA ASN A 363 22.20 -5.63 -6.31
C ASN A 363 22.30 -4.20 -6.85
N GLU A 364 22.42 -3.23 -5.93
CA GLU A 364 22.34 -1.80 -6.26
C GLU A 364 21.07 -1.48 -7.06
N ASP A 365 21.21 -1.02 -8.31
CA ASP A 365 20.12 -0.64 -9.21
C ASP A 365 19.76 -1.76 -10.22
N ASN A 366 20.19 -3.00 -9.99
CA ASN A 366 19.94 -4.13 -10.89
C ASN A 366 19.33 -5.32 -10.16
N ILE A 367 18.45 -6.04 -10.87
CA ILE A 367 17.99 -7.38 -10.48
C ILE A 367 18.91 -8.39 -11.13
N VAL A 368 19.52 -9.24 -10.31
CA VAL A 368 20.31 -10.37 -10.78
C VAL A 368 19.43 -11.60 -10.77
N LYS A 369 19.29 -12.28 -11.91
CA LYS A 369 18.66 -13.59 -12.05
C LYS A 369 19.75 -14.62 -12.30
N HIS A 370 19.80 -15.64 -11.46
CA HIS A 370 20.78 -16.71 -11.55
C HIS A 370 20.07 -18.06 -11.57
N THR A 371 20.36 -18.87 -12.58
CA THR A 371 19.62 -20.12 -12.81
C THR A 371 20.55 -21.22 -13.26
N GLY A 372 20.32 -22.45 -12.83
CA GLY A 372 21.20 -23.54 -13.21
C GLY A 372 20.86 -24.87 -12.60
N ILE A 373 21.85 -25.77 -12.66
CA ILE A 373 21.84 -27.04 -11.95
C ILE A 373 22.72 -26.86 -10.71
N VAL A 374 22.23 -27.29 -9.55
CA VAL A 374 22.95 -27.21 -8.28
C VAL A 374 24.32 -27.88 -8.43
N GLY A 375 25.37 -27.16 -8.03
CA GLY A 375 26.76 -27.57 -8.21
C GLY A 375 27.40 -27.17 -9.55
N SER A 376 26.75 -26.29 -10.30
CA SER A 376 27.32 -25.65 -11.49
C SER A 376 27.14 -24.14 -11.44
N SER A 377 28.04 -23.42 -12.12
CA SER A 377 28.11 -21.95 -12.13
C SER A 377 26.90 -21.22 -12.74
N GLY A 378 25.91 -21.95 -13.26
CA GLY A 378 24.67 -21.39 -13.78
C GLY A 378 24.78 -20.44 -14.97
N GLU A 379 23.67 -19.78 -15.27
CA GLU A 379 23.52 -18.64 -16.17
C GLU A 379 23.07 -17.42 -15.36
N VAL A 380 23.74 -16.29 -15.58
CA VAL A 380 23.45 -15.00 -14.93
C VAL A 380 22.87 -14.03 -15.94
N LYS A 381 21.76 -13.39 -15.58
CA LYS A 381 21.15 -12.29 -16.32
C LYS A 381 20.90 -11.12 -15.38
N GLU A 382 21.24 -9.94 -15.83
CA GLU A 382 21.00 -8.69 -15.12
C GLU A 382 19.89 -7.92 -15.82
N TYR A 383 19.01 -7.32 -15.02
CA TYR A 383 17.92 -6.46 -15.48
C TYR A 383 18.02 -5.15 -14.73
N GLU A 384 17.90 -4.03 -15.45
CA GLU A 384 17.80 -2.72 -14.79
C GLU A 384 16.58 -2.70 -13.87
N CYS A 385 16.76 -2.13 -12.68
CA CYS A 385 15.74 -1.98 -11.67
C CYS A 385 15.84 -0.57 -11.09
N GLY A 386 15.13 0.36 -11.71
CA GLY A 386 15.12 1.76 -11.31
C GLY A 386 14.26 2.07 -10.09
N ASN A 387 13.46 1.11 -9.61
CA ASN A 387 12.58 1.28 -8.45
C ASN A 387 12.03 -0.07 -7.94
N PRO A 388 11.50 -0.12 -6.70
CA PRO A 388 10.89 -1.33 -6.12
C PRO A 388 9.68 -1.90 -6.89
N ARG A 389 8.99 -1.10 -7.70
CA ARG A 389 7.88 -1.58 -8.54
C ARG A 389 8.37 -2.53 -9.63
N GLU A 390 9.48 -2.17 -10.29
CA GLU A 390 10.12 -3.02 -11.28
C GLU A 390 10.53 -4.35 -10.66
N TYR A 391 11.02 -4.34 -9.42
CA TYR A 391 11.33 -5.57 -8.70
C TYR A 391 10.11 -6.43 -8.36
N LYS A 392 9.01 -5.83 -7.89
CA LYS A 392 7.76 -6.58 -7.64
C LYS A 392 7.24 -7.25 -8.90
N ASN A 393 7.16 -6.50 -10.01
CA ASN A 393 6.72 -7.03 -11.30
C ASN A 393 7.62 -8.17 -11.76
N PHE A 394 8.94 -8.01 -11.59
CA PHE A 394 9.90 -9.07 -11.87
C PHE A 394 9.64 -10.30 -11.01
N LEU A 395 9.40 -10.15 -9.70
CA LEU A 395 9.11 -11.27 -8.80
C LEU A 395 7.82 -12.01 -9.18
N ASP A 396 6.75 -11.29 -9.53
CA ASP A 396 5.49 -11.90 -9.97
C ASP A 396 5.69 -12.72 -11.25
N ASP A 397 6.45 -12.19 -12.22
CA ASP A 397 6.84 -12.92 -13.43
C ASP A 397 7.77 -14.09 -13.12
N PHE A 398 8.70 -13.94 -12.18
CA PHE A 398 9.64 -14.97 -11.74
C PHE A 398 8.90 -16.16 -11.08
N TYR A 399 7.97 -15.91 -10.15
CA TYR A 399 7.16 -16.95 -9.52
C TYR A 399 6.25 -17.67 -10.53
N LYS A 400 5.78 -16.95 -11.55
CA LYS A 400 4.99 -17.53 -12.63
C LYS A 400 5.84 -18.36 -13.60
N GLU A 401 7.07 -17.94 -13.88
CA GLU A 401 8.01 -18.67 -14.72
C GLU A 401 8.46 -19.98 -14.05
N TYR A 402 8.61 -19.97 -12.72
CA TYR A 402 9.07 -21.10 -11.91
C TYR A 402 7.98 -21.67 -10.99
N ASP A 403 6.74 -21.74 -11.48
CA ASP A 403 5.56 -22.17 -10.71
C ASP A 403 5.63 -23.62 -10.21
N ASP A 404 6.47 -24.45 -10.84
CA ASP A 404 6.75 -25.83 -10.48
C ASP A 404 8.02 -26.02 -9.63
N TYR A 405 8.72 -24.92 -9.29
CA TYR A 405 9.82 -24.89 -8.32
C TYR A 405 9.28 -24.58 -6.92
N LYS A 406 10.03 -24.93 -5.89
CA LYS A 406 9.64 -24.74 -4.49
C LYS A 406 10.81 -24.29 -3.62
N VAL A 407 10.50 -23.56 -2.55
CA VAL A 407 11.45 -23.34 -1.46
C VAL A 407 11.72 -24.68 -0.77
N ILE A 408 12.98 -24.93 -0.39
CA ILE A 408 13.34 -26.10 0.42
C ILE A 408 13.07 -25.76 1.87
N ASP A 409 12.29 -26.61 2.54
CA ASP A 409 11.97 -26.44 3.96
C ASP A 409 13.22 -26.66 4.82
N ASN A 410 13.29 -25.99 5.98
CA ASN A 410 14.42 -26.11 6.91
C ASN A 410 14.69 -27.56 7.35
N GLU A 411 13.68 -28.43 7.34
CA GLU A 411 13.80 -29.86 7.67
C GLU A 411 14.65 -30.65 6.65
N ASP A 412 14.75 -30.14 5.42
CA ASP A 412 15.48 -30.77 4.31
C ASP A 412 16.88 -30.15 4.09
N LEU A 413 17.26 -29.15 4.89
CA LEU A 413 18.59 -28.53 4.86
C LEU A 413 19.59 -29.25 5.78
N SER A 414 20.88 -29.09 5.50
CA SER A 414 21.96 -29.58 6.36
C SER A 414 23.00 -28.50 6.62
N TYR A 415 23.60 -28.53 7.81
CA TYR A 415 24.87 -27.86 8.06
C TYR A 415 26.00 -28.76 7.55
N LEU A 416 26.82 -28.25 6.64
CA LEU A 416 28.12 -28.82 6.28
C LEU A 416 29.21 -28.03 7.00
N ILE A 417 30.02 -28.75 7.77
CA ILE A 417 31.02 -28.18 8.68
C ILE A 417 32.40 -28.45 8.11
N LEU A 418 33.16 -27.39 7.83
CA LEU A 418 34.56 -27.45 7.43
C LEU A 418 35.46 -27.14 8.63
N GLN A 419 36.28 -28.10 9.04
CA GLN A 419 37.13 -28.00 10.23
C GLN A 419 38.62 -27.92 9.88
N PHE A 420 39.31 -26.98 10.53
CA PHE A 420 40.77 -26.82 10.48
C PHE A 420 41.37 -27.01 11.87
N GLU A 421 42.52 -27.67 11.96
CA GLU A 421 43.31 -27.73 13.19
C GLU A 421 44.18 -26.47 13.33
N ILE A 422 44.22 -25.90 14.53
CA ILE A 422 44.99 -24.70 14.85
C ILE A 422 45.80 -24.88 16.13
N GLU A 423 46.80 -24.01 16.31
CA GLU A 423 47.59 -23.95 17.53
C GLU A 423 46.75 -23.52 18.75
N PRO A 424 47.04 -24.05 19.96
CA PRO A 424 46.38 -23.64 21.19
C PRO A 424 46.50 -22.13 21.47
N PHE A 425 45.44 -21.55 22.02
CA PHE A 425 45.41 -20.14 22.41
C PHE A 425 44.66 -19.92 23.74
N GLU A 426 44.94 -18.80 24.41
CA GLU A 426 44.28 -18.41 25.66
C GLU A 426 43.38 -17.19 25.43
N ASN A 427 42.14 -17.25 25.90
CA ASN A 427 41.11 -16.20 25.85
C ASN A 427 40.64 -15.78 24.45
N GLU A 428 41.53 -15.29 23.58
CA GLU A 428 41.20 -14.72 22.27
C GLU A 428 41.98 -15.41 21.14
N LEU A 429 41.33 -15.57 19.99
CA LEU A 429 41.93 -16.17 18.81
C LEU A 429 43.09 -15.27 18.31
N PRO A 430 44.28 -15.83 18.01
CA PRO A 430 45.42 -15.03 17.55
C PRO A 430 45.11 -14.17 16.32
N GLU A 431 45.56 -12.91 16.31
CA GLU A 431 45.31 -11.95 15.21
C GLU A 431 45.73 -12.48 13.83
N LYS A 432 46.71 -13.40 13.76
CA LYS A 432 47.13 -14.06 12.51
C LYS A 432 45.98 -14.77 11.77
N TYR A 433 44.90 -15.14 12.48
CA TYR A 433 43.74 -15.80 11.87
C TYR A 433 42.67 -14.82 11.41
N ALA A 434 42.68 -13.54 11.79
CA ALA A 434 41.60 -12.61 11.47
C ALA A 434 41.42 -12.45 9.95
N ASP A 435 42.49 -12.18 9.22
CA ASP A 435 42.46 -12.04 7.75
C ASP A 435 42.17 -13.37 7.05
N VAL A 436 42.70 -14.47 7.61
CA VAL A 436 42.53 -15.83 7.08
C VAL A 436 41.08 -16.28 7.18
N LEU A 437 40.42 -16.05 8.32
CA LEU A 437 39.02 -16.39 8.54
C LEU A 437 38.10 -15.64 7.58
N ASN A 438 38.32 -14.33 7.40
CA ASN A 438 37.57 -13.52 6.45
C ASN A 438 37.75 -14.04 5.01
N LYS A 439 38.98 -14.39 4.62
CA LYS A 439 39.26 -14.96 3.30
C LYS A 439 38.54 -16.29 3.09
N ILE A 440 38.68 -17.22 4.03
CA ILE A 440 38.02 -18.54 3.96
C ILE A 440 36.50 -18.37 3.91
N GLY A 441 35.95 -17.49 4.75
CA GLY A 441 34.52 -17.21 4.77
C GLY A 441 34.00 -16.66 3.44
N ASN A 442 34.73 -15.71 2.84
CA ASN A 442 34.39 -15.15 1.54
C ASN A 442 34.45 -16.20 0.42
N VAL A 443 35.50 -17.03 0.39
CA VAL A 443 35.66 -18.10 -0.62
C VAL A 443 34.55 -19.14 -0.48
N LEU A 444 34.28 -19.61 0.74
CA LEU A 444 33.18 -20.53 1.02
C LEU A 444 31.84 -19.97 0.57
N ASN A 445 31.50 -18.75 1.01
CA ASN A 445 30.22 -18.15 0.67
C ASN A 445 30.09 -17.94 -0.83
N SER A 446 31.16 -17.52 -1.51
CA SER A 446 31.18 -17.33 -2.97
C SER A 446 30.97 -18.65 -3.71
N VAL A 447 31.69 -19.71 -3.36
CA VAL A 447 31.57 -21.01 -4.04
C VAL A 447 30.18 -21.61 -3.82
N LEU A 448 29.61 -21.50 -2.63
CA LEU A 448 28.30 -22.08 -2.33
C LEU A 448 27.15 -21.31 -3.00
N SER A 449 27.17 -19.97 -2.93
CA SER A 449 26.10 -19.12 -3.49
C SER A 449 26.08 -19.19 -5.02
N TRP A 450 27.22 -19.02 -5.69
CA TRP A 450 27.31 -19.07 -7.16
C TRP A 450 27.12 -20.47 -7.77
N ASN A 451 26.92 -21.50 -6.95
CA ASN A 451 26.56 -22.84 -7.43
C ASN A 451 25.15 -23.26 -7.00
N GLY A 452 24.32 -22.33 -6.50
CA GLY A 452 22.94 -22.56 -6.09
C GLY A 452 22.81 -23.60 -4.98
N LEU A 453 23.80 -23.66 -4.08
CA LEU A 453 23.95 -24.77 -3.14
C LEU A 453 23.71 -24.37 -1.69
N GLY A 454 23.89 -23.10 -1.35
CA GLY A 454 23.71 -22.58 -0.01
C GLY A 454 24.62 -21.39 0.30
N SER A 455 24.83 -21.14 1.59
CA SER A 455 25.63 -20.03 2.07
C SER A 455 26.39 -20.37 3.35
N LEU A 456 27.40 -19.57 3.66
CA LEU A 456 28.04 -19.62 4.97
C LEU A 456 27.10 -18.98 6.01
N ASP A 457 26.91 -19.64 7.15
CA ASP A 457 26.07 -19.15 8.24
C ASP A 457 26.91 -18.57 9.38
N SER A 458 27.86 -19.36 9.90
CA SER A 458 28.69 -18.94 11.03
C SER A 458 30.03 -19.67 11.09
N TRP A 459 30.89 -19.27 12.02
CA TRP A 459 32.10 -20.01 12.36
C TRP A 459 32.38 -19.93 13.86
N ASN A 460 33.10 -20.91 14.39
CA ASN A 460 33.58 -20.91 15.78
C ASN A 460 35.04 -21.40 15.85
N ALA A 461 35.71 -21.15 16.97
CA ALA A 461 37.03 -21.67 17.24
C ALA A 461 37.22 -21.99 18.72
N GLY A 462 37.89 -23.09 19.04
CA GLY A 462 38.07 -23.51 20.43
C GLY A 462 38.82 -24.82 20.61
N GLU A 463 39.01 -25.20 21.87
CA GLU A 463 39.54 -26.52 22.25
C GLU A 463 38.48 -27.60 21.97
N THR A 464 38.89 -28.71 21.36
CA THR A 464 37.98 -29.84 21.10
C THR A 464 37.54 -30.50 22.41
N GLU A 465 36.27 -30.90 22.51
CA GLU A 465 35.78 -31.58 23.71
C GLU A 465 36.40 -32.98 23.90
N ASN A 466 36.78 -33.62 22.79
CA ASN A 466 37.22 -35.01 22.75
C ASN A 466 38.72 -35.20 22.96
N ILE A 467 39.55 -34.18 22.67
CA ILE A 467 41.02 -34.25 22.79
C ILE A 467 41.55 -32.97 23.45
N LYS A 468 41.96 -33.11 24.72
CA LYS A 468 42.56 -32.02 25.48
C LYS A 468 43.85 -31.53 24.82
N GLY A 469 43.95 -30.21 24.62
CA GLY A 469 45.07 -29.53 23.99
C GLY A 469 44.99 -29.43 22.47
N LYS A 470 43.95 -29.97 21.84
CA LYS A 470 43.70 -29.83 20.40
C LYS A 470 42.70 -28.71 20.17
N TYR A 471 43.02 -27.77 19.28
CA TYR A 471 42.19 -26.61 18.97
C TYR A 471 41.79 -26.63 17.49
N VAL A 472 40.57 -26.18 17.21
CA VAL A 472 39.99 -26.21 15.87
C VAL A 472 39.26 -24.92 15.54
N ILE A 473 39.07 -24.68 14.24
CA ILE A 473 38.12 -23.71 13.69
C ILE A 473 37.07 -24.49 12.90
N ASN A 474 35.79 -24.25 13.15
CA ASN A 474 34.67 -24.80 12.39
C ASN A 474 33.97 -23.70 11.60
N PHE A 475 33.74 -23.92 10.31
CA PHE A 475 32.86 -23.11 9.47
C PHE A 475 31.58 -23.86 9.18
N PHE A 476 30.44 -23.26 9.48
CA PHE A 476 29.10 -23.83 9.34
C PHE A 476 28.44 -23.26 8.09
N SER A 477 28.21 -24.10 7.09
CA SER A 477 27.51 -23.73 5.87
C SER A 477 26.16 -24.42 5.79
N VAL A 478 25.09 -23.67 5.53
CA VAL A 478 23.77 -24.25 5.28
C VAL A 478 23.71 -24.64 3.82
N VAL A 479 23.42 -25.92 3.53
CA VAL A 479 23.45 -26.47 2.18
C VAL A 479 22.23 -27.32 1.87
N VAL A 480 21.83 -27.30 0.60
CA VAL A 480 20.69 -28.09 0.07
C VAL A 480 21.08 -29.50 -0.37
N ASP A 481 22.37 -29.74 -0.63
CA ASP A 481 22.91 -31.06 -0.99
C ASP A 481 24.35 -31.22 -0.47
N VAL A 482 24.51 -32.09 0.52
CA VAL A 482 25.79 -32.33 1.21
C VAL A 482 26.84 -32.92 0.27
N ASP A 483 26.46 -33.86 -0.60
CA ASP A 483 27.41 -34.58 -1.46
C ASP A 483 28.03 -33.66 -2.51
N ILE A 484 27.22 -32.76 -3.07
CA ILE A 484 27.68 -31.74 -4.02
C ILE A 484 28.55 -30.71 -3.30
N ALA A 485 28.09 -30.20 -2.15
CA ALA A 485 28.82 -29.21 -1.36
C ALA A 485 30.19 -29.70 -0.91
N PHE A 486 30.26 -30.92 -0.39
CA PHE A 486 31.50 -31.59 -0.04
C PHE A 486 32.50 -31.58 -1.21
N ARG A 487 32.07 -31.96 -2.41
CA ARG A 487 32.96 -32.03 -3.58
C ARG A 487 33.44 -30.66 -4.02
N LEU A 488 32.58 -29.65 -4.01
CA LEU A 488 32.98 -28.29 -4.40
C LEU A 488 33.94 -27.69 -3.39
N ILE A 489 33.65 -27.81 -2.09
CA ILE A 489 34.55 -27.31 -1.04
C ILE A 489 35.92 -27.98 -1.17
N LEU A 490 35.96 -29.31 -1.33
CA LEU A 490 37.23 -30.02 -1.42
C LEU A 490 38.06 -29.64 -2.66
N ASN A 491 37.43 -29.38 -3.81
CA ASN A 491 38.14 -29.15 -5.07
C ASN A 491 38.40 -27.68 -5.38
N GLU A 492 37.56 -26.77 -4.89
CA GLU A 492 37.63 -25.34 -5.23
C GLU A 492 38.05 -24.51 -4.02
N VAL A 493 37.36 -24.66 -2.89
CA VAL A 493 37.64 -23.86 -1.69
C VAL A 493 39.00 -24.21 -1.10
N VAL A 494 39.28 -25.50 -0.86
CA VAL A 494 40.56 -25.94 -0.27
C VAL A 494 41.74 -25.56 -1.15
N GLU A 495 41.60 -25.64 -2.46
CA GLU A 495 42.65 -25.28 -3.41
C GLU A 495 42.97 -23.77 -3.39
N GLU A 496 41.97 -22.90 -3.16
CA GLU A 496 42.17 -21.45 -3.05
C GLU A 496 42.78 -20.98 -1.72
N ILE A 497 42.55 -21.71 -0.63
CA ILE A 497 42.94 -21.29 0.74
C ILE A 497 44.19 -22.00 1.28
N LYS A 498 44.73 -22.99 0.55
CA LYS A 498 45.84 -23.84 1.02
C LYS A 498 47.14 -23.11 1.39
N ASP A 499 47.32 -21.90 0.87
CA ASP A 499 48.50 -21.06 1.17
C ASP A 499 48.26 -20.18 2.41
N ASP A 500 47.01 -20.05 2.88
CA ASP A 500 46.63 -19.18 4.01
C ASP A 500 46.43 -19.94 5.32
N ILE A 501 46.05 -21.22 5.24
CA ILE A 501 45.84 -22.08 6.41
C ILE A 501 46.37 -23.50 6.16
N ASN A 502 46.83 -24.17 7.22
CA ASN A 502 47.26 -25.55 7.13
C ASN A 502 46.07 -26.46 6.78
N CYS A 503 46.15 -27.08 5.61
CA CYS A 503 45.12 -27.95 5.07
C CYS A 503 45.42 -29.46 5.27
N ASP A 504 46.53 -29.81 5.93
CA ASP A 504 46.99 -31.20 6.08
C ASP A 504 46.05 -32.06 6.95
N HIS A 505 45.24 -31.42 7.81
CA HIS A 505 44.36 -32.07 8.80
C HIS A 505 42.89 -31.61 8.69
N ILE A 506 42.43 -31.28 7.48
CA ILE A 506 41.04 -30.85 7.26
C ILE A 506 40.07 -32.01 7.46
N LYS A 507 38.94 -31.69 8.10
CA LYS A 507 37.81 -32.60 8.24
C LYS A 507 36.52 -31.94 7.80
N MET A 508 35.60 -32.75 7.28
CA MET A 508 34.24 -32.31 6.97
C MET A 508 33.22 -33.27 7.54
N ALA A 509 32.21 -32.72 8.20
CA ALA A 509 31.07 -33.45 8.72
C ALA A 509 29.78 -32.71 8.39
N TYR A 510 28.65 -33.39 8.41
CA TYR A 510 27.35 -32.73 8.30
C TYR A 510 26.40 -33.10 9.43
N VAL A 511 25.46 -32.21 9.68
CA VAL A 511 24.38 -32.34 10.67
C VAL A 511 23.07 -31.84 10.02
N PRO A 512 21.92 -32.49 10.25
CA PRO A 512 20.62 -31.94 9.83
C PRO A 512 20.41 -30.52 10.41
N TYR A 513 19.88 -29.59 9.63
CA TYR A 513 19.76 -28.18 10.04
C TYR A 513 18.86 -27.97 11.28
N ILE A 514 17.85 -28.82 11.45
CA ILE A 514 16.91 -28.78 12.58
C ILE A 514 17.42 -29.44 13.86
N ASP A 515 18.58 -30.11 13.83
CA ASP A 515 19.12 -30.82 14.98
C ASP A 515 20.04 -29.93 15.83
N ASN A 516 20.04 -30.11 17.14
CA ASN A 516 20.81 -29.29 18.10
C ASN A 516 22.32 -29.63 18.11
N GLY A 517 22.83 -30.32 17.08
CA GLY A 517 24.24 -30.65 16.94
C GLY A 517 24.72 -31.85 17.76
N GLU A 518 23.82 -32.71 18.27
CA GLU A 518 24.22 -33.86 19.11
C GLU A 518 24.78 -35.04 18.30
N ASP A 519 24.33 -35.25 17.05
CA ASP A 519 24.78 -36.33 16.17
C ASP A 519 25.28 -35.79 14.81
N PHE A 520 26.60 -35.87 14.58
CA PHE A 520 27.21 -35.50 13.29
C PHE A 520 27.66 -36.73 12.49
N THR A 521 27.68 -36.61 11.17
CA THR A 521 28.26 -37.61 10.27
C THR A 521 29.54 -37.09 9.65
N LEU A 522 30.69 -37.66 10.04
CA LEU A 522 31.98 -37.38 9.42
C LEU A 522 32.04 -38.00 8.02
N ILE A 523 32.27 -37.16 7.00
CA ILE A 523 32.28 -37.57 5.59
C ILE A 523 33.68 -37.47 4.95
N TYR A 524 34.59 -36.71 5.56
CA TYR A 524 35.96 -36.56 5.06
C TYR A 524 36.95 -36.25 6.18
N SER A 525 38.14 -36.83 6.06
CA SER A 525 39.29 -36.57 6.93
C SER A 525 40.57 -36.78 6.11
N SER A 526 41.43 -35.78 6.03
CA SER A 526 42.66 -35.85 5.21
C SER A 526 43.75 -36.75 5.81
N ASP A 527 43.66 -37.07 7.11
CA ASP A 527 44.65 -37.86 7.86
C ASP A 527 44.08 -39.19 8.39
N ASP A 528 42.93 -39.62 7.87
CA ASP A 528 42.18 -40.83 8.26
C ASP A 528 41.72 -40.88 9.73
N SER A 529 41.87 -39.79 10.49
CA SER A 529 41.46 -39.73 11.88
C SER A 529 39.96 -39.41 12.03
N THR A 530 39.34 -39.93 13.10
CA THR A 530 37.89 -39.81 13.34
C THR A 530 37.54 -38.81 14.44
N ASP A 531 38.53 -38.12 15.02
CA ASP A 531 38.30 -37.09 16.02
C ASP A 531 37.71 -35.85 15.36
N PHE A 532 36.49 -35.50 15.75
CA PHE A 532 35.79 -34.31 15.27
C PHE A 532 35.05 -33.69 16.47
N SER A 533 34.89 -32.37 16.45
CA SER A 533 34.26 -31.59 17.52
C SER A 533 33.56 -30.39 16.91
N ILE A 534 32.32 -30.16 17.27
CA ILE A 534 31.52 -29.02 16.83
C ILE A 534 31.70 -27.83 17.78
#